data_AF-A0A9W6XK09-F1
#
_entry.id   AF-A0A9W6XK09-F1
#
_cell.length_a   1.000
_cell.length_b   1.000
_cell.length_c   1.000
_cell.angle_alpha   90.00
_cell.angle_beta   90.00
_cell.angle_gamma   90.00
#
_symmetry.space_group_name_H-M   'P 1'
#
loop_
_entity.id
_entity.type
_entity.pdbx_description
1 polymer ?
#
loop_
_entity_poly.entity_id
_entity_poly.type
_entity_poly.pdbx_seq_one_letter_code
_entity_poly.pdbx_strand_id
1 'polypeptide(L)'
;MDDTLSVDAAPYWTVHCTTHGILCDPDQAFVITVTGSYDVVLRYEDLNSAGDGDVARVKFKGGSSSEPQSVAAQLLVIDDLPVLEISATEEKLEVVLLRKERVQRVINQGSGDLYIEDNVVATSGSSLTVGSVGSGDLYMSSSSPVTVDGLELSSQGRGRIQVMFAEFNVKTLSLKVSSSGGASIAAGSTVTVDSLALTEQGSGSLCLSAGLSLEASHIKIESIGTGNLSLGPRGSCQNAELAMGGSGVIDVGGIRCQNIDVDLLGSGNVVVQATHLLSGDVYGSGHLRYFGAAPRSIDNVNYMGLVVATPTASSYQPSACKMKSFSSLILTPANVSNQTDGSDADVELRIDVDQSSILYLSGIVFIVALVLRWFNESRRRAREEQRQPLIGAEGLVYV
;
A
#
# COMPACT_ATOMS: atom_id res chain seq x y z
N MET A 1 -40.96 11.68 -37.89
CA MET A 1 -41.19 11.12 -36.55
C MET A 1 -39.90 10.42 -36.21
N ASP A 2 -39.21 10.96 -35.21
CA ASP A 2 -37.76 10.84 -35.04
C ASP A 2 -37.24 9.40 -34.96
N ASP A 3 -36.18 9.19 -35.75
CA ASP A 3 -35.28 8.05 -35.71
C ASP A 3 -34.53 8.03 -34.38
N THR A 4 -34.85 7.07 -33.50
CA THR A 4 -33.95 6.70 -32.41
C THR A 4 -33.22 5.41 -32.79
N LEU A 5 -32.22 5.53 -33.65
CA LEU A 5 -31.17 4.52 -33.79
C LEU A 5 -30.03 4.92 -32.84
N SER A 6 -30.12 4.47 -31.60
CA SER A 6 -28.96 4.41 -30.70
C SER A 6 -28.04 3.31 -31.24
N VAL A 7 -27.09 3.71 -32.07
CA VAL A 7 -25.97 2.86 -32.50
C VAL A 7 -24.77 3.27 -31.67
N ASP A 8 -24.43 2.43 -30.70
CA ASP A 8 -23.05 2.24 -30.24
C ASP A 8 -22.93 0.83 -29.66
N ALA A 9 -23.10 -0.17 -30.52
CA ALA A 9 -22.80 -1.56 -30.20
C ALA A 9 -21.31 -1.81 -30.48
N ALA A 10 -20.44 -1.37 -29.58
CA ALA A 10 -19.11 -1.95 -29.51
C ALA A 10 -19.26 -3.45 -29.17
N PRO A 11 -18.55 -4.37 -29.84
CA PRO A 11 -18.58 -5.78 -29.45
C PRO A 11 -17.96 -5.91 -28.06
N TYR A 12 -18.79 -6.24 -27.08
CA TYR A 12 -18.35 -6.65 -25.75
C TYR A 12 -18.52 -8.16 -25.64
N TRP A 13 -17.58 -8.85 -25.01
CA TRP A 13 -17.85 -10.22 -24.55
C TRP A 13 -18.40 -10.17 -23.14
N THR A 14 -19.38 -11.03 -22.85
CA THR A 14 -19.96 -11.14 -21.52
C THR A 14 -19.44 -12.40 -20.85
N VAL A 15 -18.93 -12.24 -19.63
CA VAL A 15 -18.54 -13.34 -18.76
C VAL A 15 -19.78 -13.77 -18.00
N HIS A 16 -20.30 -14.93 -18.35
CA HIS A 16 -21.47 -15.53 -17.72
C HIS A 16 -21.04 -16.58 -16.68
N CYS A 17 -21.73 -16.60 -15.55
CA CYS A 17 -21.70 -17.73 -14.64
C CYS A 17 -22.72 -18.79 -15.07
N THR A 18 -22.52 -20.03 -14.62
CA THR A 18 -23.49 -21.11 -14.82
C THR A 18 -24.65 -20.94 -13.84
N THR A 19 -25.89 -20.81 -14.36
CA THR A 19 -27.09 -20.63 -13.54
C THR A 19 -27.22 -21.72 -12.47
N HIS A 20 -27.54 -21.34 -11.24
CA HIS A 20 -27.54 -22.19 -10.02
C HIS A 20 -26.16 -22.65 -9.50
N GLY A 21 -25.07 -22.21 -10.11
CA GLY A 21 -23.72 -22.37 -9.55
C GLY A 21 -23.42 -21.30 -8.51
N ILE A 22 -22.47 -21.59 -7.61
CA ILE A 22 -21.96 -20.65 -6.61
C ILE A 22 -21.56 -19.30 -7.25
N LEU A 23 -20.98 -19.36 -8.46
CA LEU A 23 -20.57 -18.23 -9.30
C LEU A 23 -21.69 -17.22 -9.63
N CYS A 24 -22.97 -17.64 -9.57
CA CYS A 24 -24.12 -16.78 -9.87
C CYS A 24 -24.75 -16.10 -8.66
N ASP A 25 -24.26 -16.38 -7.45
CA ASP A 25 -24.77 -15.69 -6.26
C ASP A 25 -24.40 -14.19 -6.33
N PRO A 26 -25.39 -13.27 -6.43
CA PRO A 26 -25.14 -11.84 -6.56
C PRO A 26 -24.47 -11.24 -5.31
N ASP A 27 -24.58 -11.91 -4.16
CA ASP A 27 -23.99 -11.46 -2.90
C ASP A 27 -22.57 -12.00 -2.68
N GLN A 28 -22.11 -12.94 -3.51
CA GLN A 28 -20.79 -13.53 -3.37
C GLN A 28 -19.68 -12.55 -3.78
N ALA A 29 -18.68 -12.41 -2.91
CA ALA A 29 -17.47 -11.66 -3.19
C ALA A 29 -16.60 -12.37 -4.22
N PHE A 30 -15.91 -11.59 -5.06
CA PHE A 30 -15.06 -12.13 -6.12
C PHE A 30 -13.62 -11.63 -6.05
N VAL A 31 -12.75 -12.43 -6.68
CA VAL A 31 -11.34 -12.13 -6.87
C VAL A 31 -11.12 -11.76 -8.33
N ILE A 32 -10.35 -10.71 -8.58
CA ILE A 32 -9.86 -10.37 -9.91
C ILE A 32 -8.34 -10.55 -9.94
N THR A 33 -7.87 -11.29 -10.94
CA THR A 33 -6.45 -11.36 -11.28
C THR A 33 -6.27 -10.81 -12.69
N VAL A 34 -5.46 -9.77 -12.84
CA VAL A 34 -5.10 -9.20 -14.13
C VAL A 34 -3.67 -9.61 -14.45
N THR A 35 -3.45 -10.24 -15.59
CA THR A 35 -2.13 -10.61 -16.10
C THR A 35 -1.88 -9.94 -17.44
N GLY A 36 -0.69 -9.38 -17.66
CA GLY A 36 -0.32 -8.88 -18.98
C GLY A 36 0.55 -7.63 -19.00
N SER A 37 0.69 -7.08 -20.20
CA SER A 37 1.57 -5.95 -20.48
C SER A 37 0.80 -4.68 -20.85
N TYR A 38 -0.51 -4.78 -21.00
CA TYR A 38 -1.39 -3.69 -21.42
C TYR A 38 -2.31 -3.26 -20.29
N ASP A 39 -2.72 -1.99 -20.34
CA ASP A 39 -3.57 -1.41 -19.31
C ASP A 39 -4.94 -2.09 -19.23
N VAL A 40 -5.48 -2.14 -18.03
CA VAL A 40 -6.87 -2.59 -17.77
C VAL A 40 -7.59 -1.55 -16.95
N VAL A 41 -8.83 -1.24 -17.32
CA VAL A 41 -9.74 -0.39 -16.55
C VAL A 41 -10.88 -1.25 -16.03
N LEU A 42 -11.05 -1.30 -14.71
CA LEU A 42 -12.19 -1.91 -14.04
C LEU A 42 -13.16 -0.80 -13.63
N ARG A 43 -14.40 -0.89 -14.09
CA ARG A 43 -15.47 0.04 -13.71
C ARG A 43 -16.75 -0.73 -13.38
N TYR A 44 -17.62 -0.11 -12.60
CA TYR A 44 -18.95 -0.65 -12.31
C TYR A 44 -20.01 0.10 -13.12
N GLU A 45 -20.95 -0.62 -13.72
CA GLU A 45 -22.17 -0.02 -14.28
C GLU A 45 -23.38 -0.85 -13.85
N ASP A 46 -24.42 -0.14 -13.38
CA ASP A 46 -25.72 -0.74 -13.12
C ASP A 46 -26.48 -0.88 -14.44
N LEU A 47 -26.41 -2.06 -15.05
CA LEU A 47 -27.14 -2.34 -16.28
C LEU A 47 -28.48 -2.97 -15.90
N ASN A 48 -29.55 -2.16 -16.02
CA ASN A 48 -30.95 -2.59 -15.88
C ASN A 48 -31.35 -3.78 -16.79
N SER A 49 -30.49 -4.20 -17.72
CA SER A 49 -30.66 -5.28 -18.68
C SER A 49 -29.61 -6.39 -18.59
N ALA A 50 -28.84 -6.47 -17.50
CA ALA A 50 -27.95 -7.60 -17.26
C ALA A 50 -28.78 -8.90 -17.21
N GLY A 51 -28.37 -9.91 -17.98
CA GLY A 51 -28.99 -11.23 -17.92
C GLY A 51 -28.76 -11.89 -16.57
N ASP A 52 -29.64 -12.83 -16.21
CA ASP A 52 -29.43 -13.68 -15.04
C ASP A 52 -28.11 -14.45 -15.20
N GLY A 53 -27.11 -14.09 -14.39
CA GLY A 53 -25.77 -14.67 -14.41
C GLY A 53 -24.67 -13.90 -15.15
N ASP A 54 -24.93 -12.69 -15.64
CA ASP A 54 -23.86 -11.84 -16.17
C ASP A 54 -22.99 -11.29 -15.01
N VAL A 55 -21.68 -11.50 -15.07
CA VAL A 55 -20.74 -11.04 -14.04
C VAL A 55 -19.97 -9.80 -14.49
N ALA A 56 -19.46 -9.84 -15.72
CA ALA A 56 -18.65 -8.77 -16.29
C ALA A 56 -18.82 -8.70 -17.81
N ARG A 57 -18.62 -7.51 -18.39
CA ARG A 57 -18.48 -7.30 -19.83
C ARG A 57 -17.09 -6.74 -20.11
N VAL A 58 -16.44 -7.20 -21.17
CA VAL A 58 -15.10 -6.72 -21.50
C VAL A 58 -15.07 -6.27 -22.95
N LYS A 59 -14.34 -5.18 -23.20
CA LYS A 59 -14.10 -4.62 -24.53
C LYS A 59 -12.66 -4.15 -24.66
N PHE A 60 -12.13 -4.16 -25.88
CA PHE A 60 -10.86 -3.52 -26.20
C PHE A 60 -11.04 -2.01 -26.38
N LYS A 61 -10.04 -1.23 -25.95
CA LYS A 61 -10.00 0.22 -26.10
C LYS A 61 -9.03 0.57 -27.22
N GLY A 62 -9.50 0.55 -28.47
CA GLY A 62 -8.73 1.04 -29.63
C GLY A 62 -8.77 0.18 -30.90
N GLY A 63 -9.19 -1.08 -30.82
CA GLY A 63 -9.28 -1.99 -31.97
C GLY A 63 -10.65 -2.02 -32.65
N SER A 64 -10.65 -2.23 -33.98
CA SER A 64 -11.85 -2.64 -34.73
C SER A 64 -12.39 -3.97 -34.20
N SER A 65 -13.67 -4.22 -34.43
CA SER A 65 -14.53 -5.32 -33.96
C SER A 65 -14.08 -6.78 -34.15
N SER A 66 -12.80 -7.09 -34.26
CA SER A 66 -12.32 -8.47 -34.31
C SER A 66 -12.37 -9.09 -32.92
N GLU A 67 -13.08 -10.23 -32.81
CA GLU A 67 -12.97 -11.12 -31.66
C GLU A 67 -11.47 -11.40 -31.37
N PRO A 68 -11.06 -11.39 -30.09
CA PRO A 68 -9.67 -11.67 -29.76
C PRO A 68 -9.26 -13.08 -30.21
N GLN A 69 -8.01 -13.23 -30.61
CA GLN A 69 -7.42 -14.54 -30.88
C GLN A 69 -7.08 -15.32 -29.60
N SER A 70 -7.13 -14.65 -28.44
CA SER A 70 -6.80 -15.18 -27.11
C SER A 70 -7.90 -14.91 -26.09
N VAL A 71 -8.07 -15.81 -25.11
CA VAL A 71 -9.07 -15.62 -24.02
C VAL A 71 -8.59 -14.48 -23.13
N ALA A 72 -9.18 -13.31 -23.29
CA ALA A 72 -8.79 -12.13 -22.53
C ALA A 72 -9.54 -11.95 -21.21
N ALA A 73 -10.63 -12.71 -20.96
CA ALA A 73 -11.14 -12.92 -19.61
C ALA A 73 -11.86 -14.27 -19.45
N GLN A 74 -11.73 -14.89 -18.28
CA GLN A 74 -12.42 -16.14 -17.92
C GLN A 74 -12.76 -16.20 -16.44
N LEU A 75 -13.83 -16.92 -16.10
CA LEU A 75 -14.28 -17.15 -14.72
C LEU A 75 -13.91 -18.56 -14.27
N LEU A 76 -13.26 -18.65 -13.11
CA LEU A 76 -12.75 -19.88 -12.51
C LEU A 76 -13.21 -19.95 -11.05
N VAL A 77 -13.16 -21.15 -10.45
CA VAL A 77 -13.32 -21.33 -8.99
C VAL A 77 -12.00 -21.82 -8.44
N ILE A 78 -11.45 -21.10 -7.47
CA ILE A 78 -10.24 -21.50 -6.73
C ILE A 78 -10.57 -21.42 -5.25
N ASP A 79 -10.41 -22.53 -4.52
CA ASP A 79 -10.74 -22.63 -3.09
C ASP A 79 -12.14 -22.08 -2.74
N ASP A 80 -13.15 -22.48 -3.51
CA ASP A 80 -14.56 -22.04 -3.39
C ASP A 80 -14.81 -20.53 -3.63
N LEU A 81 -13.82 -19.79 -4.13
CA LEU A 81 -13.95 -18.38 -4.48
C LEU A 81 -14.04 -18.19 -6.00
N PRO A 82 -15.00 -17.37 -6.51
CA PRO A 82 -15.06 -16.96 -7.90
C PRO A 82 -13.86 -16.07 -8.23
N VAL A 83 -13.06 -16.49 -9.22
CA VAL A 83 -11.91 -15.76 -9.73
C VAL A 83 -12.16 -15.36 -11.17
N LEU A 84 -12.23 -14.06 -11.42
CA LEU A 84 -12.22 -13.49 -12.77
C LEU A 84 -10.75 -13.22 -13.16
N GLU A 85 -10.22 -14.08 -14.03
CA GLU A 85 -8.90 -13.91 -14.61
C GLU A 85 -9.00 -13.08 -15.89
N ILE A 86 -8.17 -12.05 -16.03
CA ILE A 86 -8.14 -11.12 -17.15
C ILE A 86 -6.73 -11.14 -17.75
N SER A 87 -6.60 -11.44 -19.04
CA SER A 87 -5.33 -11.50 -19.75
C SER A 87 -5.23 -10.35 -20.77
N ALA A 88 -4.42 -9.34 -20.45
CA ALA A 88 -4.19 -8.14 -21.26
C ALA A 88 -2.85 -8.23 -22.01
N THR A 89 -2.77 -9.08 -23.02
CA THR A 89 -1.53 -9.39 -23.76
C THR A 89 -1.40 -8.68 -25.11
N GLU A 90 -2.46 -8.09 -25.62
CA GLU A 90 -2.52 -7.56 -26.99
C GLU A 90 -2.89 -6.07 -27.04
N GLU A 91 -3.89 -5.66 -26.28
CA GLU A 91 -4.44 -4.29 -26.30
C GLU A 91 -4.97 -3.89 -24.91
N LYS A 92 -5.27 -2.60 -24.76
CA LYS A 92 -5.91 -2.06 -23.54
C LYS A 92 -7.32 -2.61 -23.38
N LEU A 93 -7.65 -3.09 -22.19
CA LEU A 93 -8.96 -3.63 -21.85
C LEU A 93 -9.78 -2.68 -20.99
N GLU A 94 -11.08 -2.65 -21.23
CA GLU A 94 -12.07 -2.05 -20.34
C GLU A 94 -13.05 -3.14 -19.91
N VAL A 95 -13.16 -3.33 -18.60
CA VAL A 95 -13.94 -4.38 -17.96
C VAL A 95 -15.01 -3.71 -17.10
N VAL A 96 -16.26 -3.93 -17.50
CA VAL A 96 -17.46 -3.43 -16.84
C VAL A 96 -18.02 -4.52 -15.95
N LEU A 97 -17.90 -4.34 -14.65
CA LEU A 97 -18.48 -5.22 -13.64
C LEU A 97 -19.94 -4.85 -13.42
N LEU A 98 -20.78 -5.88 -13.30
CA LEU A 98 -22.23 -5.72 -13.19
C LEU A 98 -22.74 -5.84 -11.76
N ARG A 99 -21.83 -6.11 -10.82
CA ARG A 99 -22.13 -6.24 -9.39
C ARG A 99 -21.38 -5.18 -8.61
N LYS A 100 -22.15 -4.38 -7.87
CA LYS A 100 -21.63 -3.27 -7.08
C LYS A 100 -20.85 -3.76 -5.86
N GLU A 101 -19.64 -3.24 -5.69
CA GLU A 101 -18.83 -3.34 -4.47
C GLU A 101 -18.62 -4.80 -3.99
N ARG A 102 -18.21 -5.68 -4.90
CA ARG A 102 -18.05 -7.11 -4.60
C ARG A 102 -16.62 -7.65 -4.77
N VAL A 103 -15.67 -6.85 -5.26
CA VAL A 103 -14.28 -7.33 -5.37
C VAL A 103 -13.60 -7.31 -4.00
N GLN A 104 -13.34 -8.48 -3.43
CA GLN A 104 -12.58 -8.58 -2.18
C GLN A 104 -11.07 -8.65 -2.41
N ARG A 105 -10.62 -9.05 -3.61
CA ARG A 105 -9.21 -9.15 -3.93
C ARG A 105 -8.93 -8.78 -5.38
N VAL A 106 -7.96 -7.90 -5.60
CA VAL A 106 -7.48 -7.53 -6.93
C VAL A 106 -5.97 -7.66 -6.98
N ILE A 107 -5.44 -8.43 -7.92
CA ILE A 107 -3.99 -8.58 -8.13
C ILE A 107 -3.66 -8.20 -9.58
N ASN A 108 -2.82 -7.20 -9.77
CA ASN A 108 -2.21 -6.88 -11.07
C ASN A 108 -0.87 -7.60 -11.21
N GLN A 109 -0.65 -8.33 -12.29
CA GLN A 109 0.56 -9.11 -12.55
C GLN A 109 1.12 -8.77 -13.95
N GLY A 110 2.31 -8.20 -13.99
CA GLY A 110 2.99 -7.85 -15.24
C GLY A 110 3.39 -6.38 -15.31
N SER A 111 3.28 -5.80 -16.49
CA SER A 111 3.75 -4.43 -16.76
C SER A 111 2.65 -3.44 -17.14
N GLY A 112 1.43 -3.90 -17.40
CA GLY A 112 0.29 -3.03 -17.70
C GLY A 112 -0.26 -2.35 -16.46
N ASP A 113 -0.76 -1.12 -16.60
CA ASP A 113 -1.36 -0.39 -15.48
C ASP A 113 -2.80 -0.83 -15.23
N LEU A 114 -3.19 -0.91 -13.96
CA LEU A 114 -4.55 -1.25 -13.55
C LEU A 114 -5.25 -0.04 -12.94
N TYR A 115 -6.41 0.31 -13.50
CA TYR A 115 -7.26 1.40 -13.01
C TYR A 115 -8.54 0.81 -12.45
N ILE A 116 -8.86 1.10 -11.19
CA ILE A 116 -10.05 0.61 -10.49
C ILE A 116 -10.89 1.82 -10.09
N GLU A 117 -12.05 1.97 -10.73
CA GLU A 117 -12.97 3.06 -10.46
C GLU A 117 -13.87 2.77 -9.24
N ASP A 118 -14.67 3.77 -8.87
CA ASP A 118 -15.61 3.68 -7.75
C ASP A 118 -16.62 2.53 -7.92
N ASN A 119 -17.16 2.07 -6.78
CA ASN A 119 -18.20 1.03 -6.71
C ASN A 119 -17.77 -0.36 -7.21
N VAL A 120 -16.47 -0.58 -7.41
CA VAL A 120 -15.91 -1.87 -7.83
C VAL A 120 -15.60 -2.76 -6.62
N VAL A 121 -14.73 -2.30 -5.73
CA VAL A 121 -14.23 -3.10 -4.58
C VAL A 121 -15.25 -3.24 -3.45
N ALA A 122 -15.10 -4.30 -2.66
CA ALA A 122 -15.88 -4.52 -1.45
C ALA A 122 -15.61 -3.43 -0.41
N THR A 123 -16.68 -2.82 0.08
CA THR A 123 -16.69 -1.77 1.11
C THR A 123 -17.01 -2.30 2.50
N SER A 124 -17.45 -3.55 2.61
CA SER A 124 -17.73 -4.25 3.87
C SER A 124 -17.40 -5.73 3.73
N GLY A 125 -17.18 -6.43 4.85
CA GLY A 125 -16.84 -7.86 4.87
C GLY A 125 -15.54 -8.15 5.61
N SER A 126 -14.98 -9.34 5.41
CA SER A 126 -13.80 -9.81 6.14
C SER A 126 -12.50 -9.15 5.68
N SER A 127 -12.34 -8.91 4.39
CA SER A 127 -11.07 -8.37 3.89
C SER A 127 -11.17 -7.73 2.51
N LEU A 128 -10.31 -6.74 2.28
CA LEU A 128 -9.99 -6.20 0.97
C LEU A 128 -8.48 -6.31 0.73
N THR A 129 -8.07 -6.98 -0.34
CA THR A 129 -6.66 -7.15 -0.71
C THR A 129 -6.39 -6.56 -2.09
N VAL A 130 -5.39 -5.68 -2.19
CA VAL A 130 -4.98 -5.05 -3.45
C VAL A 130 -3.48 -5.28 -3.67
N GLY A 131 -3.12 -6.00 -4.72
CA GLY A 131 -1.75 -6.37 -5.01
C GLY A 131 -1.28 -5.90 -6.39
N SER A 132 -0.01 -5.53 -6.49
CA SER A 132 0.70 -5.38 -7.77
C SER A 132 2.00 -6.19 -7.72
N VAL A 133 2.21 -7.03 -8.74
CA VAL A 133 3.38 -7.88 -8.91
C VAL A 133 3.97 -7.59 -10.29
N GLY A 134 5.20 -7.09 -10.34
CA GLY A 134 5.86 -6.69 -11.59
C GLY A 134 6.15 -5.20 -11.63
N SER A 135 5.85 -4.54 -12.75
CA SER A 135 6.16 -3.12 -12.96
C SER A 135 4.95 -2.24 -13.27
N GLY A 136 3.77 -2.81 -13.46
CA GLY A 136 2.54 -2.04 -13.68
C GLY A 136 2.10 -1.29 -12.42
N ASP A 137 1.69 -0.03 -12.59
CA ASP A 137 1.09 0.77 -11.54
C ASP A 137 -0.38 0.33 -11.32
N LEU A 138 -0.89 0.52 -10.10
CA LEU A 138 -2.29 0.30 -9.77
C LEU A 138 -2.87 1.57 -9.16
N TYR A 139 -3.96 2.05 -9.73
CA TYR A 139 -4.70 3.21 -9.27
C TYR A 139 -6.11 2.78 -8.86
N MET A 140 -6.56 3.20 -7.69
CA MET A 140 -7.87 2.85 -7.19
C MET A 140 -8.53 4.04 -6.48
N SER A 141 -9.82 4.24 -6.74
CA SER A 141 -10.65 5.16 -5.96
C SER A 141 -11.84 4.42 -5.32
N SER A 142 -12.24 4.86 -4.14
CA SER A 142 -13.52 4.49 -3.56
C SER A 142 -14.11 5.67 -2.78
N SER A 143 -15.22 6.19 -3.28
CA SER A 143 -16.01 7.25 -2.64
C SER A 143 -16.92 6.74 -1.52
N SER A 144 -17.20 5.44 -1.46
CA SER A 144 -17.95 4.80 -0.38
C SER A 144 -17.05 4.53 0.85
N PRO A 145 -17.55 4.71 2.10
CA PRO A 145 -16.81 4.34 3.30
C PRO A 145 -16.44 2.85 3.33
N VAL A 146 -15.18 2.52 3.62
CA VAL A 146 -14.70 1.13 3.68
C VAL A 146 -14.64 0.64 5.14
N THR A 147 -15.32 -0.45 5.45
CA THR A 147 -15.54 -1.00 6.81
C THR A 147 -15.20 -2.49 6.91
N VAL A 148 -14.09 -2.91 6.30
CA VAL A 148 -13.63 -4.31 6.30
C VAL A 148 -12.81 -4.66 7.54
N ASP A 149 -12.78 -5.93 7.95
CA ASP A 149 -11.92 -6.35 9.07
C ASP A 149 -10.42 -6.19 8.73
N GLY A 150 -10.00 -6.62 7.53
CA GLY A 150 -8.62 -6.50 7.06
C GLY A 150 -8.47 -5.76 5.74
N LEU A 151 -7.58 -4.78 5.66
CA LEU A 151 -7.19 -4.12 4.42
C LEU A 151 -5.70 -4.38 4.16
N GLU A 152 -5.36 -5.02 3.04
CA GLU A 152 -3.99 -5.33 2.65
C GLU A 152 -3.65 -4.71 1.30
N LEU A 153 -2.56 -3.96 1.23
CA LEU A 153 -1.98 -3.51 -0.03
C LEU A 153 -0.56 -4.05 -0.14
N SER A 154 -0.22 -4.68 -1.26
CA SER A 154 1.10 -5.29 -1.46
C SER A 154 1.67 -4.97 -2.84
N SER A 155 2.79 -4.23 -2.89
CA SER A 155 3.58 -4.03 -4.11
C SER A 155 4.84 -4.90 -4.07
N GLN A 156 5.01 -5.75 -5.08
CA GLN A 156 6.18 -6.58 -5.28
C GLN A 156 6.79 -6.30 -6.66
N GLY A 157 7.94 -5.63 -6.67
CA GLY A 157 8.65 -5.26 -7.89
C GLY A 157 8.87 -3.76 -7.99
N ARG A 158 8.51 -3.17 -9.14
CA ARG A 158 8.72 -1.75 -9.45
C ARG A 158 7.42 -0.95 -9.53
N GLY A 159 6.27 -1.62 -9.58
CA GLY A 159 4.96 -0.97 -9.69
C GLY A 159 4.58 -0.18 -8.45
N ARG A 160 3.85 0.93 -8.62
CA ARG A 160 3.30 1.74 -7.52
C ARG A 160 1.81 1.49 -7.37
N ILE A 161 1.37 1.33 -6.14
CA ILE A 161 -0.05 1.28 -5.77
C ILE A 161 -0.45 2.65 -5.24
N GLN A 162 -1.53 3.23 -5.77
CA GLN A 162 -2.10 4.48 -5.29
C GLN A 162 -3.59 4.30 -5.07
N VAL A 163 -4.04 4.45 -3.83
CA VAL A 163 -5.44 4.26 -3.45
C VAL A 163 -5.99 5.51 -2.78
N MET A 164 -7.15 5.96 -3.24
CA MET A 164 -7.90 7.07 -2.67
C MET A 164 -9.19 6.56 -2.06
N PHE A 165 -9.38 6.78 -0.76
CA PHE A 165 -10.62 6.49 -0.04
C PHE A 165 -11.30 7.80 0.38
N ALA A 166 -12.62 7.81 0.47
CA ALA A 166 -13.31 8.87 1.20
C ALA A 166 -12.96 8.80 2.70
N GLU A 167 -13.19 7.62 3.29
CA GLU A 167 -12.83 7.26 4.66
C GLU A 167 -12.77 5.73 4.80
N PHE A 168 -12.08 5.24 5.82
CA PHE A 168 -12.14 3.82 6.16
C PHE A 168 -11.95 3.56 7.66
N ASN A 169 -12.62 2.52 8.13
CA ASN A 169 -12.55 1.99 9.48
C ASN A 169 -12.28 0.48 9.40
N VAL A 170 -11.08 0.06 9.76
CA VAL A 170 -10.65 -1.34 9.64
C VAL A 170 -9.99 -1.81 10.92
N LYS A 171 -10.08 -3.11 11.23
CA LYS A 171 -9.36 -3.64 12.40
C LYS A 171 -7.87 -3.72 12.10
N THR A 172 -7.51 -4.24 10.94
CA THR A 172 -6.10 -4.40 10.54
C THR A 172 -5.83 -3.76 9.18
N LEU A 173 -4.80 -2.93 9.11
CA LEU A 173 -4.27 -2.39 7.85
C LEU A 173 -2.83 -2.88 7.68
N SER A 174 -2.54 -3.54 6.56
CA SER A 174 -1.20 -4.04 6.21
C SER A 174 -0.74 -3.45 4.87
N LEU A 175 0.30 -2.62 4.88
CA LEU A 175 0.96 -2.16 3.65
C LEU A 175 2.33 -2.81 3.51
N LYS A 176 2.56 -3.50 2.40
CA LYS A 176 3.81 -4.21 2.12
C LYS A 176 4.38 -3.72 0.80
N VAL A 177 5.63 -3.26 0.81
CA VAL A 177 6.37 -2.90 -0.41
C VAL A 177 7.69 -3.64 -0.40
N SER A 178 8.00 -4.29 -1.52
CA SER A 178 9.28 -4.97 -1.73
C SER A 178 9.91 -4.57 -3.07
N SER A 179 11.24 -4.54 -3.10
CA SER A 179 12.07 -4.04 -4.20
C SER A 179 12.04 -2.51 -4.32
N SER A 180 11.46 -1.93 -5.35
CA SER A 180 11.57 -0.48 -5.63
C SER A 180 10.23 0.17 -6.01
N GLY A 181 9.13 -0.54 -5.80
CA GLY A 181 7.78 -0.04 -5.98
C GLY A 181 7.36 0.94 -4.88
N GLY A 182 6.07 1.13 -4.72
CA GLY A 182 5.54 1.95 -3.63
C GLY A 182 4.08 1.69 -3.36
N ALA A 183 3.58 2.15 -2.22
CA ALA A 183 2.16 2.18 -1.94
C ALA A 183 1.79 3.49 -1.23
N SER A 184 0.80 4.19 -1.78
CA SER A 184 0.29 5.45 -1.26
C SER A 184 -1.20 5.35 -1.03
N ILE A 185 -1.64 5.61 0.20
CA ILE A 185 -3.05 5.73 0.59
C ILE A 185 -3.35 7.19 0.94
N ALA A 186 -4.44 7.73 0.39
CA ALA A 186 -5.00 9.00 0.81
C ALA A 186 -6.47 8.80 1.17
N ALA A 187 -6.84 9.24 2.36
CA ALA A 187 -8.22 9.32 2.79
C ALA A 187 -8.66 10.79 2.83
N GLY A 188 -9.83 11.10 2.29
CA GLY A 188 -10.39 12.46 2.32
C GLY A 188 -10.79 12.92 3.72
N SER A 189 -11.16 12.00 4.60
CA SER A 189 -11.70 12.26 5.94
C SER A 189 -10.86 11.56 7.03
N THR A 190 -11.52 10.90 7.99
CA THR A 190 -10.91 10.20 9.13
C THR A 190 -10.58 8.75 8.76
N VAL A 191 -9.46 8.26 9.28
CA VAL A 191 -9.01 6.87 9.18
C VAL A 191 -8.97 6.27 10.58
N THR A 192 -9.66 5.15 10.80
CA THR A 192 -9.60 4.41 12.07
C THR A 192 -9.03 3.02 11.83
N VAL A 193 -8.00 2.66 12.60
CA VAL A 193 -7.30 1.36 12.47
C VAL A 193 -6.97 0.80 13.85
N ASP A 194 -7.32 -0.44 14.19
CA ASP A 194 -6.84 -1.00 15.46
C ASP A 194 -5.35 -1.34 15.39
N SER A 195 -4.92 -2.04 14.34
CA SER A 195 -3.52 -2.41 14.11
C SER A 195 -3.06 -2.02 12.70
N LEU A 196 -2.13 -1.08 12.64
CA LEU A 196 -1.47 -0.62 11.41
C LEU A 196 -0.09 -1.27 11.30
N ALA A 197 0.13 -2.09 10.28
CA ALA A 197 1.40 -2.73 9.97
C ALA A 197 1.94 -2.24 8.63
N LEU A 198 3.16 -1.72 8.63
CA LEU A 198 3.84 -1.20 7.45
C LEU A 198 5.18 -1.89 7.29
N THR A 199 5.39 -2.54 6.16
CA THR A 199 6.63 -3.26 5.85
C THR A 199 7.20 -2.75 4.53
N GLU A 200 8.40 -2.20 4.56
CA GLU A 200 9.15 -1.77 3.40
C GLU A 200 10.47 -2.53 3.32
N GLN A 201 10.75 -3.15 2.18
CA GLN A 201 11.99 -3.86 1.93
C GLN A 201 12.57 -3.46 0.57
N GLY A 202 13.66 -2.70 0.58
CA GLY A 202 14.38 -2.27 -0.61
C GLY A 202 14.55 -0.76 -0.67
N SER A 203 14.11 -0.15 -1.77
CA SER A 203 14.20 1.30 -2.01
C SER A 203 12.84 1.93 -2.29
N GLY A 204 11.76 1.23 -1.91
CA GLY A 204 10.40 1.65 -2.21
C GLY A 204 9.94 2.82 -1.34
N SER A 205 8.69 3.25 -1.53
CA SER A 205 8.11 4.28 -0.67
C SER A 205 6.70 3.94 -0.21
N LEU A 206 6.42 4.22 1.06
CA LEU A 206 5.12 4.05 1.70
C LEU A 206 4.60 5.40 2.18
N CYS A 207 3.38 5.74 1.80
CA CYS A 207 2.70 6.92 2.33
C CYS A 207 1.27 6.59 2.73
N LEU A 208 0.85 7.05 3.91
CA LEU A 208 -0.55 7.05 4.27
C LEU A 208 -0.93 8.41 4.85
N SER A 209 -1.87 9.07 4.17
CA SER A 209 -2.31 10.42 4.47
C SER A 209 -3.82 10.45 4.76
N ALA A 210 -4.23 11.06 5.86
CA ALA A 210 -5.64 11.28 6.19
C ALA A 210 -5.96 12.79 6.20
N GLY A 211 -7.06 13.18 5.55
CA GLY A 211 -7.47 14.58 5.44
C GLY A 211 -7.85 15.23 6.78
N LEU A 212 -8.48 14.46 7.67
CA LEU A 212 -8.86 14.92 9.01
C LEU A 212 -7.93 14.39 10.10
N SER A 213 -7.95 13.08 10.33
CA SER A 213 -7.14 12.41 11.35
C SER A 213 -6.94 10.93 11.05
N LEU A 214 -5.78 10.39 11.43
CA LEU A 214 -5.47 8.96 11.47
C LEU A 214 -5.44 8.51 12.92
N GLU A 215 -6.42 7.70 13.32
CA GLU A 215 -6.53 7.14 14.67
C GLU A 215 -6.11 5.67 14.65
N ALA A 216 -5.03 5.33 15.37
CA ALA A 216 -4.53 3.96 15.43
C ALA A 216 -4.34 3.45 16.86
N SER A 217 -4.78 2.25 17.22
CA SER A 217 -4.44 1.71 18.55
C SER A 217 -2.97 1.29 18.60
N HIS A 218 -2.51 0.54 17.61
CA HIS A 218 -1.13 0.06 17.49
C HIS A 218 -0.56 0.33 16.10
N ILE A 219 0.64 0.89 16.04
CA ILE A 219 1.41 1.08 14.80
C ILE A 219 2.66 0.21 14.88
N LYS A 220 2.91 -0.57 13.83
CA LYS A 220 4.13 -1.36 13.65
C LYS A 220 4.75 -1.04 12.30
N ILE A 221 5.99 -0.58 12.31
CA ILE A 221 6.74 -0.21 11.10
C ILE A 221 8.01 -1.04 11.05
N GLU A 222 8.25 -1.71 9.92
CA GLU A 222 9.49 -2.41 9.62
C GLU A 222 10.00 -1.89 8.26
N SER A 223 11.11 -1.16 8.24
CA SER A 223 11.74 -0.69 6.99
C SER A 223 13.18 -1.18 6.91
N ILE A 224 13.50 -1.88 5.83
CA ILE A 224 14.83 -2.42 5.56
C ILE A 224 15.29 -1.95 4.18
N GLY A 225 16.28 -1.05 4.16
CA GLY A 225 16.92 -0.55 2.96
C GLY A 225 17.06 0.97 2.94
N THR A 226 16.69 1.58 1.82
CA THR A 226 16.83 3.03 1.58
C THR A 226 15.49 3.70 1.26
N GLY A 227 14.38 2.98 1.45
CA GLY A 227 13.04 3.49 1.19
C GLY A 227 12.61 4.59 2.15
N ASN A 228 11.48 5.23 1.82
CA ASN A 228 10.91 6.30 2.65
C ASN A 228 9.49 5.92 3.09
N LEU A 229 9.16 6.20 4.34
CA LEU A 229 7.85 5.97 4.93
C LEU A 229 7.31 7.25 5.56
N SER A 230 6.04 7.57 5.35
CA SER A 230 5.39 8.70 6.01
C SER A 230 3.93 8.44 6.39
N LEU A 231 3.56 8.88 7.61
CA LEU A 231 2.20 8.86 8.15
C LEU A 231 1.79 10.26 8.63
N GLY A 232 0.60 10.74 8.25
CA GLY A 232 0.12 12.03 8.75
C GLY A 232 -0.95 12.69 7.88
N PRO A 233 -1.04 14.04 7.87
CA PRO A 233 -0.29 14.97 8.72
C PRO A 233 -0.76 15.04 10.17
N ARG A 234 -1.91 14.44 10.51
CA ARG A 234 -2.53 14.51 11.83
C ARG A 234 -3.07 13.15 12.23
N GLY A 235 -2.93 12.81 13.50
CA GLY A 235 -3.46 11.58 14.05
C GLY A 235 -3.11 11.38 15.51
N SER A 236 -3.60 10.28 16.07
CA SER A 236 -3.22 9.81 17.40
C SER A 236 -2.98 8.31 17.41
N CYS A 237 -2.12 7.86 18.32
CA CYS A 237 -1.96 6.45 18.58
C CYS A 237 -1.71 6.10 20.05
N GLN A 238 -1.98 4.85 20.45
CA GLN A 238 -1.59 4.41 21.80
C GLN A 238 -0.12 4.00 21.81
N ASN A 239 0.26 3.02 20.99
CA ASN A 239 1.60 2.48 20.96
C ASN A 239 2.14 2.40 19.52
N ALA A 240 3.41 2.74 19.33
CA ALA A 240 4.11 2.56 18.06
C ALA A 240 5.42 1.79 18.27
N GLU A 241 5.67 0.77 17.44
CA GLU A 241 6.92 0.03 17.35
C GLU A 241 7.54 0.28 15.97
N LEU A 242 8.75 0.84 15.92
CA LEU A 242 9.45 1.17 14.69
C LEU A 242 10.79 0.43 14.65
N ALA A 243 11.00 -0.38 13.62
CA ALA A 243 12.26 -1.04 13.35
C ALA A 243 12.78 -0.59 11.98
N MET A 244 13.98 -0.01 11.98
CA MET A 244 14.62 0.48 10.76
C MET A 244 16.01 -0.13 10.60
N GLY A 245 16.28 -0.73 9.44
CA GLY A 245 17.61 -1.17 9.02
C GLY A 245 18.03 -0.48 7.72
N GLY A 246 19.05 0.39 7.75
CA GLY A 246 19.61 1.02 6.54
C GLY A 246 19.69 2.54 6.61
N SER A 247 19.36 3.22 5.51
CA SER A 247 19.64 4.67 5.29
C SER A 247 18.44 5.48 4.82
N GLY A 248 17.24 4.90 4.86
CA GLY A 248 15.98 5.57 4.51
C GLY A 248 15.50 6.66 5.47
N VAL A 249 14.25 7.06 5.31
CA VAL A 249 13.58 8.03 6.20
C VAL A 249 12.22 7.49 6.65
N ILE A 250 11.96 7.52 7.95
CA ILE A 250 10.64 7.22 8.52
C ILE A 250 10.11 8.48 9.21
N ASP A 251 9.00 9.01 8.72
CA ASP A 251 8.31 10.14 9.34
C ASP A 251 6.93 9.74 9.86
N VAL A 252 6.81 9.67 11.18
CA VAL A 252 5.55 9.48 11.93
C VAL A 252 5.33 10.68 12.85
N GLY A 253 6.00 11.82 12.60
CA GLY A 253 5.92 13.02 13.42
C GLY A 253 4.52 13.67 13.42
N GLY A 254 3.69 13.37 12.42
CA GLY A 254 2.31 13.83 12.35
C GLY A 254 1.32 13.08 13.24
N ILE A 255 1.73 11.95 13.85
CA ILE A 255 0.86 11.07 14.64
C ILE A 255 1.29 11.11 16.11
N ARG A 256 0.40 11.60 16.99
CA ARG A 256 0.68 11.70 18.43
C ARG A 256 0.46 10.37 19.13
N CYS A 257 1.55 9.68 19.44
CA CYS A 257 1.49 8.41 20.15
C CYS A 257 1.74 8.57 21.67
N GLN A 258 1.16 7.69 22.49
CA GLN A 258 1.47 7.69 23.93
C GLN A 258 2.87 7.14 24.18
N ASN A 259 3.13 5.92 23.72
CA ASN A 259 4.42 5.25 23.86
C ASN A 259 4.97 4.91 22.47
N ILE A 260 6.25 5.16 22.27
CA ILE A 260 6.97 4.83 21.04
C ILE A 260 8.23 4.08 21.40
N ASP A 261 8.45 2.96 20.72
CA ASP A 261 9.69 2.18 20.78
C ASP A 261 10.34 2.17 19.40
N VAL A 262 11.61 2.56 19.33
CA VAL A 262 12.36 2.70 18.08
C VAL A 262 13.66 1.91 18.15
N ASP A 263 13.81 0.95 17.26
CA ASP A 263 15.08 0.30 17.01
C ASP A 263 15.63 0.75 15.64
N LEU A 264 16.74 1.49 15.63
CA LEU A 264 17.38 2.03 14.43
C LEU A 264 18.78 1.44 14.25
N LEU A 265 18.97 0.68 13.18
CA LEU A 265 20.24 0.12 12.76
C LEU A 265 20.69 0.74 11.42
N GLY A 266 21.74 1.56 11.44
CA GLY A 266 22.34 2.16 10.25
C GLY A 266 22.48 3.68 10.32
N SER A 267 22.18 4.34 9.19
CA SER A 267 22.39 5.78 8.96
C SER A 267 21.08 6.53 8.68
N GLY A 268 19.95 5.87 8.92
CA GLY A 268 18.61 6.38 8.66
C GLY A 268 18.19 7.56 9.53
N ASN A 269 17.08 8.20 9.14
CA ASN A 269 16.46 9.28 9.90
C ASN A 269 15.03 8.89 10.31
N VAL A 270 14.74 8.93 11.60
CA VAL A 270 13.41 8.62 12.15
C VAL A 270 12.88 9.85 12.88
N VAL A 271 11.67 10.29 12.52
CA VAL A 271 10.95 11.38 13.17
C VAL A 271 9.64 10.86 13.75
N VAL A 272 9.42 11.09 15.04
CA VAL A 272 8.23 10.59 15.76
C VAL A 272 7.62 11.66 16.66
N GLN A 273 6.42 11.42 17.20
CA GLN A 273 5.79 12.30 18.17
C GLN A 273 5.20 11.50 19.35
N ALA A 274 6.01 11.32 20.41
CA ALA A 274 5.59 10.66 21.65
C ALA A 274 5.09 11.68 22.69
N THR A 275 4.12 11.28 23.52
CA THR A 275 3.60 12.13 24.60
C THR A 275 3.96 11.64 25.99
N HIS A 276 4.11 10.31 26.18
CA HIS A 276 4.48 9.71 27.45
C HIS A 276 5.90 9.16 27.44
N LEU A 277 6.15 8.08 26.70
CA LEU A 277 7.45 7.40 26.63
C LEU A 277 7.99 7.40 25.21
N LEU A 278 9.26 7.78 25.05
CA LEU A 278 10.05 7.52 23.84
C LEU A 278 11.24 6.63 24.22
N SER A 279 11.16 5.35 23.83
CA SER A 279 12.23 4.37 23.89
C SER A 279 12.98 4.36 22.56
N GLY A 280 14.32 4.33 22.58
CA GLY A 280 15.11 4.44 21.36
C GLY A 280 16.49 3.81 21.42
N ASP A 281 16.68 2.71 20.70
CA ASP A 281 17.94 2.02 20.50
C ASP A 281 18.54 2.40 19.13
N VAL A 282 19.64 3.16 19.13
CA VAL A 282 20.28 3.64 17.89
C VAL A 282 21.70 3.09 17.73
N TYR A 283 21.86 2.24 16.72
CA TYR A 283 23.12 1.61 16.35
C TYR A 283 23.59 2.12 14.99
N GLY A 284 24.68 2.89 14.98
CA GLY A 284 25.27 3.48 13.77
C GLY A 284 25.32 5.00 13.85
N SER A 285 25.18 5.66 12.69
CA SER A 285 25.22 7.13 12.57
C SER A 285 23.85 7.74 12.28
N GLY A 286 22.77 6.97 12.44
CA GLY A 286 21.40 7.43 12.22
C GLY A 286 20.93 8.42 13.29
N HIS A 287 19.77 9.03 13.02
CA HIS A 287 19.20 10.05 13.88
C HIS A 287 17.75 9.74 14.25
N LEU A 288 17.48 9.68 15.55
CA LEU A 288 16.13 9.68 16.11
C LEU A 288 15.77 11.10 16.54
N ARG A 289 14.61 11.59 16.06
CA ARG A 289 14.11 12.93 16.38
C ARG A 289 12.66 12.88 16.86
N TYR A 290 12.30 13.79 17.75
CA TYR A 290 10.92 13.97 18.17
C TYR A 290 10.37 15.33 17.73
N PHE A 291 9.11 15.34 17.29
CA PHE A 291 8.40 16.54 16.85
C PHE A 291 7.44 17.05 17.93
N GLY A 292 7.41 18.37 18.10
CA GLY A 292 6.54 19.05 19.08
C GLY A 292 7.15 19.10 20.48
N ALA A 293 6.30 19.00 21.50
CA ALA A 293 6.74 19.01 22.90
C ALA A 293 7.54 17.75 23.24
N ALA A 294 8.50 17.87 24.15
CA ALA A 294 9.25 16.71 24.65
C ALA A 294 8.29 15.73 25.37
N PRO A 295 8.46 14.41 25.19
CA PRO A 295 7.71 13.40 25.92
C PRO A 295 8.06 13.44 27.42
N ARG A 296 7.18 12.89 28.26
CA ARG A 296 7.39 12.86 29.72
C ARG A 296 8.63 12.06 30.14
N SER A 297 8.97 11.02 29.38
CA SER A 297 10.13 10.17 29.60
C SER A 297 10.80 9.85 28.27
N ILE A 298 12.12 9.95 28.25
CA ILE A 298 12.97 9.54 27.14
C ILE A 298 13.93 8.50 27.73
N ASP A 299 13.83 7.28 27.25
CA ASP A 299 14.72 6.18 27.59
C ASP A 299 15.42 5.72 26.32
N ASN A 300 16.55 6.33 26.01
CA ASN A 300 17.23 6.04 24.77
C ASN A 300 18.69 5.70 25.04
N VAL A 301 19.19 4.69 24.35
CA VAL A 301 20.56 4.23 24.44
C VAL A 301 21.10 4.16 23.01
N ASN A 302 22.16 4.91 22.68
CA ASN A 302 22.97 4.52 21.52
C ASN A 302 24.06 3.53 21.93
N TYR A 303 24.77 2.99 20.94
CA TYR A 303 25.90 2.10 21.19
C TYR A 303 27.00 2.71 22.10
N MET A 304 26.99 4.02 22.34
CA MET A 304 27.91 4.75 23.24
C MET A 304 27.26 5.22 24.55
N GLY A 305 26.00 4.88 24.84
CA GLY A 305 25.29 5.26 26.06
C GLY A 305 24.87 6.73 26.16
N LEU A 306 24.71 7.44 25.03
CA LEU A 306 24.26 8.84 25.00
C LEU A 306 22.78 8.97 24.65
N VAL A 307 22.19 10.10 25.08
CA VAL A 307 20.85 10.55 24.67
C VAL A 307 20.88 10.97 23.19
N VAL A 308 19.97 10.44 22.37
CA VAL A 308 19.99 10.50 20.90
C VAL A 308 18.77 11.22 20.36
N ALA A 309 17.65 11.16 21.07
CA ALA A 309 16.42 11.80 20.62
C ALA A 309 16.57 13.32 20.67
N THR A 310 16.59 13.96 19.50
CA THR A 310 16.73 15.43 19.38
C THR A 310 15.43 16.08 18.92
N PRO A 311 15.09 17.29 19.41
CA PRO A 311 13.90 18.00 18.95
C PRO A 311 14.05 18.43 17.48
N THR A 312 12.96 18.40 16.73
CA THR A 312 12.88 18.98 15.37
C THR A 312 11.73 19.97 15.24
N ALA A 313 11.96 21.07 14.52
CA ALA A 313 10.96 22.09 14.24
C ALA A 313 9.98 21.70 13.11
N SER A 314 10.29 20.65 12.35
CA SER A 314 9.46 20.17 11.24
C SER A 314 9.30 18.65 11.28
N SER A 315 8.05 18.19 11.23
CA SER A 315 7.71 16.88 10.69
C SER A 315 7.69 17.00 9.16
N TYR A 316 8.40 16.11 8.49
CA TYR A 316 8.54 16.05 7.04
C TYR A 316 7.32 15.36 6.44
N GLN A 317 6.61 16.05 5.53
CA GLN A 317 5.78 15.39 4.53
C GLN A 317 6.67 15.17 3.29
N PRO A 318 7.05 13.93 2.96
CA PRO A 318 7.84 13.70 1.77
C PRO A 318 7.10 14.11 0.51
N SER A 319 7.88 14.52 -0.49
CA SER A 319 7.45 14.55 -1.90
C SER A 319 6.87 13.20 -2.37
N ALA A 320 7.18 12.09 -1.68
CA ALA A 320 6.63 10.76 -1.93
C ALA A 320 5.13 10.61 -1.64
N CYS A 321 4.52 11.52 -0.86
CA CYS A 321 3.07 11.57 -0.67
C CYS A 321 2.33 12.33 -1.79
N LYS A 322 3.04 12.81 -2.82
CA LYS A 322 2.41 13.44 -3.99
C LYS A 322 1.72 12.37 -4.83
N MET A 323 0.45 12.16 -4.54
CA MET A 323 -0.45 11.37 -5.36
C MET A 323 -0.58 11.99 -6.75
N LYS A 324 -0.47 11.16 -7.80
CA LYS A 324 -0.83 11.60 -9.14
C LYS A 324 -2.35 11.71 -9.18
N SER A 325 -2.88 12.88 -9.50
CA SER A 325 -4.30 12.99 -9.83
C SER A 325 -4.55 12.17 -11.08
N PHE A 326 -5.15 11.00 -10.94
CA PHE A 326 -5.63 10.26 -12.08
C PHE A 326 -7.07 10.67 -12.32
N SER A 327 -7.27 11.61 -13.23
CA SER A 327 -8.60 11.85 -13.79
C SER A 327 -9.00 10.56 -14.51
N SER A 328 -10.13 9.96 -14.13
CA SER A 328 -10.77 8.87 -14.86
C SER A 328 -10.61 9.12 -16.35
N LEU A 329 -10.05 8.16 -17.10
CA LEU A 329 -9.78 8.23 -18.55
C LEU A 329 -11.10 8.32 -19.35
N ILE A 330 -11.83 9.41 -19.19
CA ILE A 330 -12.83 9.91 -20.12
C ILE A 330 -12.09 10.89 -21.04
N LEU A 331 -11.38 10.34 -22.02
CA LEU A 331 -10.98 11.10 -23.20
C LEU A 331 -12.19 11.12 -24.14
N THR A 332 -13.00 12.17 -24.05
CA THR A 332 -13.86 12.58 -25.18
C THR A 332 -12.98 13.06 -26.34
N PRO A 333 -13.43 12.88 -27.60
CA PRO A 333 -12.54 12.90 -28.76
C PRO A 333 -11.95 14.29 -29.03
N ALA A 334 -10.75 14.27 -29.59
CA ALA A 334 -9.89 15.41 -29.87
C ALA A 334 -10.59 16.57 -30.60
N ASN A 335 -10.33 17.81 -30.16
CA ASN A 335 -9.90 18.85 -31.09
C ASN A 335 -9.29 20.12 -30.42
N VAL A 336 -8.25 20.65 -31.11
CA VAL A 336 -7.69 22.02 -31.07
C VAL A 336 -6.60 22.38 -30.03
N SER A 337 -5.35 22.17 -30.48
CA SER A 337 -4.15 23.04 -30.43
C SER A 337 -3.96 24.10 -29.33
N ASN A 338 -2.80 24.11 -28.68
CA ASN A 338 -1.67 24.99 -29.08
C ASN A 338 -0.36 24.70 -28.34
N GLN A 339 0.73 24.94 -29.09
CA GLN A 339 2.15 24.84 -28.75
C GLN A 339 2.61 25.68 -27.55
N THR A 340 3.69 25.24 -26.90
CA THR A 340 5.04 25.87 -26.81
C THR A 340 5.81 25.19 -25.66
N ASP A 341 7.13 25.05 -25.60
CA ASP A 341 8.29 24.93 -26.50
C ASP A 341 9.51 24.68 -25.57
N GLY A 342 10.53 23.95 -26.03
CA GLY A 342 11.87 23.79 -25.41
C GLY A 342 11.99 22.92 -24.13
N SER A 343 13.01 22.09 -23.91
CA SER A 343 14.31 21.93 -24.56
C SER A 343 14.93 20.55 -24.22
N ASP A 344 15.60 19.95 -25.20
CA ASP A 344 16.36 18.69 -25.13
C ASP A 344 17.53 18.69 -24.14
N ALA A 345 17.81 17.51 -23.58
CA ALA A 345 19.17 17.07 -23.26
C ALA A 345 19.23 15.54 -23.37
N ASP A 346 19.58 15.05 -24.55
CA ASP A 346 19.95 13.66 -24.80
C ASP A 346 21.23 13.31 -24.02
N VAL A 347 21.11 12.34 -23.10
CA VAL A 347 22.27 11.66 -22.52
C VAL A 347 22.13 10.18 -22.85
N GLU A 348 22.88 9.76 -23.87
CA GLU A 348 22.99 8.37 -24.26
C GLU A 348 23.86 7.61 -23.24
N LEU A 349 23.20 6.88 -22.33
CA LEU A 349 23.84 5.97 -21.38
C LEU A 349 23.77 4.55 -21.95
N ARG A 350 24.82 4.15 -22.66
CA ARG A 350 25.10 2.74 -22.97
C ARG A 350 25.44 2.02 -21.67
N ILE A 351 24.54 1.15 -21.22
CA ILE A 351 24.81 0.20 -20.14
C ILE A 351 24.93 -1.19 -20.77
N ASP A 352 26.16 -1.70 -20.80
CA ASP A 352 26.44 -3.12 -21.03
C ASP A 352 25.79 -3.92 -19.89
N VAL A 353 24.87 -4.82 -20.24
CA VAL A 353 24.23 -5.73 -19.29
C VAL A 353 25.17 -6.91 -19.07
N ASP A 354 25.99 -6.82 -18.03
CA ASP A 354 26.79 -7.95 -17.57
C ASP A 354 25.89 -8.95 -16.80
N GLN A 355 25.80 -10.17 -17.33
CA GLN A 355 25.08 -11.29 -16.75
C GLN A 355 25.91 -11.93 -15.62
N SER A 356 25.79 -11.43 -14.39
CA SER A 356 26.14 -12.24 -13.21
C SER A 356 25.61 -11.66 -11.90
N SER A 357 24.40 -12.06 -11.46
CA SER A 357 23.97 -11.88 -10.06
C SER A 357 22.74 -12.74 -9.71
N ILE A 358 22.94 -14.05 -9.52
CA ILE A 358 21.95 -14.95 -8.89
C ILE A 358 22.42 -15.41 -7.48
N LEU A 359 23.52 -14.84 -6.95
CA LEU A 359 24.09 -15.26 -5.65
C LEU A 359 23.88 -14.30 -4.48
N TYR A 360 23.08 -13.23 -4.60
CA TYR A 360 22.90 -12.25 -3.53
C TYR A 360 21.60 -12.38 -2.71
N LEU A 361 20.64 -13.22 -3.12
CA LEU A 361 19.35 -13.34 -2.40
C LEU A 361 19.47 -14.08 -1.06
N SER A 362 20.33 -15.10 -0.96
CA SER A 362 20.50 -15.85 0.30
C SER A 362 21.20 -15.03 1.39
N GLY A 363 22.16 -14.18 1.01
CA GLY A 363 22.86 -13.29 1.93
C GLY A 363 21.95 -12.21 2.53
N ILE A 364 21.09 -11.61 1.70
CA ILE A 364 20.14 -10.57 2.16
C ILE A 364 19.08 -11.19 3.07
N VAL A 365 18.54 -12.37 2.75
CA VAL A 365 17.57 -13.06 3.62
C VAL A 365 18.21 -13.43 4.97
N PHE A 366 19.48 -13.85 4.98
CA PHE A 366 20.18 -14.17 6.22
C PHE A 366 20.44 -12.93 7.07
N ILE A 367 20.82 -11.80 6.45
CA ILE A 367 21.00 -10.52 7.16
C ILE A 367 19.67 -10.00 7.70
N VAL A 368 18.58 -10.06 6.92
CA VAL A 368 17.23 -9.70 7.37
C VAL A 368 16.79 -10.59 8.54
N ALA A 369 17.01 -11.90 8.45
CA ALA A 369 16.69 -12.83 9.54
C ALA A 369 17.52 -12.54 10.81
N LEU A 370 18.79 -12.17 10.67
CA LEU A 370 19.63 -11.77 11.80
C LEU A 370 19.17 -10.44 12.41
N VAL A 371 18.79 -9.47 11.59
CA VAL A 371 18.27 -8.17 12.04
C VAL A 371 16.93 -8.35 12.75
N LEU A 372 16.00 -9.12 12.18
CA LEU A 372 14.71 -9.45 12.81
C LEU A 372 14.89 -10.26 14.10
N ARG A 373 15.82 -11.21 14.11
CA ARG A 373 16.16 -11.97 15.32
C ARG A 373 16.77 -11.06 16.39
N TRP A 374 17.62 -10.12 16.00
CA TRP A 374 18.23 -9.16 16.91
C TRP A 374 17.18 -8.21 17.52
N PHE A 375 16.25 -7.66 16.73
CA PHE A 375 15.10 -6.89 17.24
C PHE A 375 14.19 -7.71 18.17
N ASN A 376 14.16 -9.03 18.02
CA ASN A 376 13.41 -9.90 18.94
C ASN A 376 14.19 -10.14 20.25
N GLU A 377 15.52 -10.23 20.18
CA GLU A 377 16.40 -10.38 21.35
C GLU A 377 16.57 -9.08 22.17
N SER A 378 16.61 -7.89 21.54
CA SER A 378 16.66 -6.58 22.24
C SER A 378 15.43 -6.40 23.14
N ARG A 379 14.24 -6.65 22.57
CA ARG A 379 12.95 -6.60 23.28
C ARG A 379 12.86 -7.55 24.47
N ARG A 380 13.60 -8.66 24.44
CA ARG A 380 13.65 -9.61 25.55
C ARG A 380 14.47 -9.06 26.73
N ARG A 381 15.56 -8.33 26.46
CA ARG A 381 16.40 -7.71 27.51
C ARG A 381 15.72 -6.53 28.18
N ALA A 382 15.05 -5.66 27.42
CA ALA A 382 14.29 -4.53 27.98
C ALA A 382 13.16 -4.99 28.95
N ARG A 383 12.50 -6.12 28.67
CA ARG A 383 11.49 -6.71 29.56
C ARG A 383 12.08 -7.40 30.80
N GLU A 384 13.32 -7.84 30.74
CA GLU A 384 14.02 -8.49 31.86
C GLU A 384 14.62 -7.45 32.82
N GLU A 385 15.05 -6.29 32.33
CA GLU A 385 15.56 -5.18 33.17
C GLU A 385 14.44 -4.50 33.97
N GLN A 386 13.22 -4.36 33.43
CA GLN A 386 12.05 -3.91 34.19
C GLN A 386 11.59 -4.89 35.28
N ARG A 387 12.08 -6.14 35.27
CA ARG A 387 11.77 -7.17 36.28
C ARG A 387 12.80 -7.29 37.39
N GLN A 388 13.87 -6.50 37.41
CA GLN A 388 14.76 -6.50 38.58
C GLN A 388 14.04 -5.86 39.78
N PRO A 389 13.72 -6.61 40.84
CA PRO A 389 13.26 -5.98 42.07
C PRO A 389 14.41 -5.13 42.64
N LEU A 390 14.07 -3.94 43.15
CA LEU A 390 14.92 -3.09 43.99
C LEU A 390 15.41 -3.90 45.20
N ILE A 391 16.47 -4.69 45.05
CA ILE A 391 17.18 -5.35 46.14
C ILE A 391 18.54 -4.66 46.24
N GLY A 392 18.54 -3.56 46.98
CA GLY A 392 19.72 -2.74 47.21
C GLY A 392 19.53 -1.77 48.37
N ALA A 393 18.77 -2.16 49.39
CA ALA A 393 18.70 -1.44 50.65
C ALA A 393 18.43 -2.43 51.77
N GLU A 394 19.48 -3.05 52.31
CA GLU A 394 19.53 -3.43 53.73
C GLU A 394 20.94 -3.93 54.11
N GLY A 395 21.47 -3.38 55.21
CA GLY A 395 22.41 -4.09 56.07
C GLY A 395 23.85 -3.58 56.09
N LEU A 396 24.14 -2.61 56.96
CA LEU A 396 25.40 -2.58 57.73
C LEU A 396 25.17 -1.84 59.06
N VAL A 397 24.64 -2.58 60.03
CA VAL A 397 24.80 -2.30 61.47
C VAL A 397 26.03 -3.07 61.93
N TYR A 398 27.03 -2.38 62.49
CA TYR A 398 27.98 -3.00 63.41
C TYR A 398 28.04 -2.17 64.69
N VAL A 399 28.14 -2.93 65.78
CA VAL A 399 28.16 -2.59 67.21
C VAL A 399 29.24 -1.58 67.58
#